data_AF-A0A0H4PFK3-F1
#
_entry.id   AF-A0A0H4PFK3-F1
#
_cell.length_a   1.000
_cell.length_b   1.000
_cell.length_c   1.000
_cell.angle_alpha   90.00
_cell.angle_beta   90.00
_cell.angle_gamma   90.00
#
_symmetry.space_group_name_H-M   'P 1'
#
loop_
_entity.id
_entity.type
_entity.pdbx_description
1 polymer ?
#
loop_
_entity_poly.entity_id
_entity_poly.type
_entity_poly.pdbx_seq_one_letter_code
_entity_poly.pdbx_strand_id
1 'polypeptide(L)'
;MHKLLSFQLLFFICFFSALQLVEASELAPLAKSKKIVLIAGPKSHGPKVHEYIKSVRLIKTMLDNSNVEGITTEIHFNGWPENIQSLDEADLILFVSDGRDGHLGSEVPFMTEERMKIMQKQMERGCGLSLIHFSTFASDENGKKVLEWGGGYFDWQDEQGERNWYSAIKTMESKLVFPNAKHPILSGIEPFKLKDEFYYNIRFQAHDNRLKLIAEVPELEGVEDNGNAVAWAVERQDGGRGFSTTMGHFYSNWENDNFRKMILNGTVWAAGAKIPRGGVEAKFYEDAEVTQFLYEKSRKALLLTGNHHPAHPWEKTSPLIKSAIEGNSDFYVDISTNIDDLSQYDLDDYDALILNYANWEDPRGLSEASKNSFVNYLNQGGGLMVLHFANGAFHFSLPKASESDWAEYRKIVSRVWDHNADSGHDSYGEFMVKISNSEHAITSGIDDFSTFDELYFNQKGDQTIVPLFTAKSKVTGKEEPLGWVYHYGKGRVFQTLLGHDAKSFTAPAFQQILSNAINWVGKEEK
;
A
#
# COMPACT_ATOMS: atom_id res chain seq x y z
N MET A 1 94.32 -56.20 -4.53
CA MET A 1 95.64 -55.68 -4.09
C MET A 1 95.52 -54.19 -3.89
N HIS A 2 95.95 -53.71 -2.70
CA HIS A 2 96.29 -52.32 -2.31
C HIS A 2 95.18 -51.24 -2.37
N LYS A 3 94.65 -50.83 -1.21
CA LYS A 3 95.10 -49.73 -0.30
C LYS A 3 94.55 -48.36 -0.77
N LEU A 4 93.51 -47.83 -0.11
CA LEU A 4 93.50 -46.98 1.11
C LEU A 4 93.52 -45.49 0.74
N LEU A 5 92.46 -44.75 1.07
CA LEU A 5 92.52 -43.38 1.61
C LEU A 5 91.13 -42.92 2.08
N SER A 6 91.04 -42.65 3.38
CA SER A 6 89.92 -42.03 4.08
C SER A 6 89.82 -40.54 3.76
N PHE A 7 88.62 -39.96 3.68
CA PHE A 7 88.35 -38.59 4.12
C PHE A 7 86.85 -38.41 4.42
N GLN A 8 86.55 -37.81 5.57
CA GLN A 8 85.22 -37.43 6.04
C GLN A 8 84.61 -36.35 5.13
N LEU A 9 83.29 -36.38 4.88
CA LEU A 9 82.57 -35.16 4.50
C LEU A 9 81.14 -35.15 5.06
N LEU A 10 80.82 -34.01 5.67
CA LEU A 10 79.58 -33.69 6.38
C LEU A 10 78.35 -33.64 5.45
N PHE A 11 77.21 -33.93 6.08
CA PHE A 11 75.83 -33.73 5.62
C PHE A 11 75.55 -32.34 5.06
N PHE A 12 74.84 -32.28 3.92
CA PHE A 12 73.80 -31.27 3.66
C PHE A 12 72.71 -31.91 2.78
N ILE A 13 71.51 -32.08 3.35
CA ILE A 13 70.30 -32.51 2.65
C ILE A 13 69.70 -31.26 1.99
N CYS A 14 69.74 -31.19 0.66
CA CYS A 14 69.01 -30.17 -0.10
C CYS A 14 67.55 -30.62 -0.29
N PHE A 15 66.62 -29.95 0.39
CA PHE A 15 65.19 -29.97 0.07
C PHE A 15 64.95 -29.11 -1.18
N PHE A 16 64.53 -29.74 -2.29
CA PHE A 16 63.97 -29.03 -3.45
C PHE A 16 62.51 -28.70 -3.16
N SER A 17 62.22 -27.43 -2.89
CA SER A 17 60.84 -26.90 -2.84
C SER A 17 60.39 -26.53 -4.25
N ALA A 18 59.41 -27.27 -4.79
CA ALA A 18 58.70 -26.90 -6.00
C ALA A 18 57.69 -25.78 -5.67
N LEU A 19 57.95 -24.58 -6.15
CA LEU A 19 57.00 -23.46 -6.10
C LEU A 19 55.98 -23.65 -7.24
N GLN A 20 54.74 -24.01 -6.91
CA GLN A 20 53.61 -23.83 -7.81
C GLN A 20 53.14 -22.38 -7.68
N LEU A 21 53.27 -21.61 -8.76
CA LEU A 21 52.61 -20.32 -8.91
C LEU A 21 51.10 -20.57 -9.04
N VAL A 22 50.35 -20.27 -7.97
CA VAL A 22 48.91 -20.07 -8.04
C VAL A 22 48.70 -18.62 -8.45
N GLU A 23 48.29 -18.38 -9.69
CA GLU A 23 47.72 -17.09 -10.07
C GLU A 23 46.45 -16.90 -9.26
N ALA A 24 46.46 -15.93 -8.35
CA ALA A 24 45.25 -15.46 -7.69
C ALA A 24 44.39 -14.79 -8.76
N SER A 25 43.31 -15.45 -9.20
CA SER A 25 42.25 -14.77 -9.93
C SER A 25 41.69 -13.69 -9.00
N GLU A 26 41.83 -12.42 -9.36
CA GLU A 26 41.03 -11.37 -8.73
C GLU A 26 39.56 -11.77 -8.86
N LEU A 27 38.94 -12.14 -7.74
CA LEU A 27 37.49 -12.27 -7.66
C LEU A 27 36.92 -10.91 -8.06
N ALA A 28 36.31 -10.84 -9.25
CA ALA A 28 35.57 -9.66 -9.66
C ALA A 28 34.61 -9.28 -8.52
N PRO A 29 34.55 -8.00 -8.09
CA PRO A 29 33.64 -7.60 -7.03
C PRO A 29 32.23 -8.05 -7.39
N LEU A 30 31.56 -8.73 -6.44
CA LEU A 30 30.16 -9.12 -6.61
C LEU A 30 29.40 -7.87 -7.07
N ALA A 31 28.78 -7.92 -8.26
CA ALA A 31 28.06 -6.77 -8.79
C ALA A 31 27.01 -6.35 -7.76
N LYS A 32 27.07 -5.08 -7.32
CA LYS A 32 26.12 -4.55 -6.34
C LYS A 32 24.71 -4.67 -6.93
N SER A 33 23.82 -5.32 -6.18
CA SER A 33 22.40 -5.43 -6.54
C SER A 33 21.76 -4.05 -6.71
N LYS A 34 20.89 -3.90 -7.70
CA LYS A 34 20.18 -2.66 -8.02
C LYS A 34 18.93 -2.51 -7.17
N LYS A 35 18.86 -1.44 -6.38
CA LYS A 35 17.73 -1.18 -5.47
C LYS A 35 16.63 -0.41 -6.17
N ILE A 36 15.43 -0.98 -6.23
CA ILE A 36 14.23 -0.38 -6.83
C ILE A 36 13.28 0.00 -5.70
N VAL A 37 13.00 1.29 -5.57
CA VAL A 37 12.02 1.81 -4.59
C VAL A 37 10.73 2.14 -5.33
N LEU A 38 9.64 1.48 -4.97
CA LEU A 38 8.31 1.69 -5.53
C LEU A 38 7.43 2.42 -4.52
N ILE A 39 6.82 3.53 -4.91
CA ILE A 39 6.05 4.39 -4.01
C ILE A 39 4.63 4.54 -4.54
N ALA A 40 3.66 4.09 -3.74
CA ALA A 40 2.24 4.29 -4.01
C ALA A 40 1.73 5.55 -3.32
N GLY A 41 0.97 6.37 -4.04
CA GLY A 41 0.15 7.43 -3.43
C GLY A 41 -0.96 6.87 -2.52
N PRO A 42 -1.60 7.73 -1.70
CA PRO A 42 -2.81 7.34 -0.97
C PRO A 42 -3.95 6.98 -1.95
N LYS A 43 -4.93 6.21 -1.48
CA LYS A 43 -6.14 5.90 -2.26
C LYS A 43 -6.92 7.20 -2.52
N SER A 44 -7.32 7.43 -3.78
CA SER A 44 -8.02 8.65 -4.20
C SER A 44 -9.18 8.41 -5.17
N HIS A 45 -9.32 7.20 -5.69
CA HIS A 45 -10.31 6.84 -6.72
C HIS A 45 -11.02 5.53 -6.39
N GLY A 46 -12.16 5.32 -7.05
CA GLY A 46 -12.99 4.13 -6.94
C GLY A 46 -12.26 2.83 -7.27
N PRO A 47 -12.89 1.68 -7.00
CA PRO A 47 -12.28 0.38 -7.26
C PRO A 47 -11.96 0.19 -8.74
N LYS A 48 -10.88 -0.56 -9.03
CA LYS A 48 -10.43 -1.00 -10.37
C LYS A 48 -9.81 0.06 -11.27
N VAL A 49 -9.83 1.32 -10.84
CA VAL A 49 -9.13 2.43 -11.51
C VAL A 49 -8.15 3.07 -10.54
N HIS A 50 -7.00 3.51 -11.04
CA HIS A 50 -6.00 4.20 -10.21
C HIS A 50 -5.65 3.41 -8.92
N GLU A 51 -5.51 2.10 -9.04
CA GLU A 51 -5.23 1.20 -7.91
C GLU A 51 -3.75 1.25 -7.51
N TYR A 52 -3.30 2.37 -6.95
CA TYR A 52 -1.88 2.65 -6.69
C TYR A 52 -1.22 1.63 -5.78
N ILE A 53 -1.83 1.35 -4.63
CA ILE A 53 -1.33 0.41 -3.62
C ILE A 53 -1.27 -1.01 -4.21
N LYS A 54 -2.36 -1.46 -4.86
CA LYS A 54 -2.38 -2.79 -5.51
C LYS A 54 -1.36 -2.89 -6.65
N SER A 55 -1.20 -1.84 -7.45
CA SER A 55 -0.27 -1.83 -8.58
C SER A 55 1.17 -1.95 -8.09
N VAL A 56 1.56 -1.19 -7.05
CA VAL A 56 2.91 -1.27 -6.48
C VAL A 56 3.18 -2.62 -5.82
N ARG A 57 2.22 -3.19 -5.09
CA ARG A 57 2.31 -4.56 -4.55
C ARG A 57 2.48 -5.60 -5.66
N LEU A 58 1.72 -5.48 -6.74
CA LEU A 58 1.80 -6.38 -7.88
C LEU A 58 3.15 -6.25 -8.59
N ILE A 59 3.63 -5.03 -8.88
CA ILE A 59 4.95 -4.80 -9.49
C ILE A 59 6.06 -5.42 -8.64
N LYS A 60 6.06 -5.21 -7.32
CA LYS A 60 7.03 -5.85 -6.41
C LYS A 60 6.96 -7.37 -6.52
N THR A 61 5.77 -7.95 -6.39
CA THR A 61 5.58 -9.41 -6.44
C THR A 61 6.10 -9.98 -7.75
N MET A 62 5.83 -9.31 -8.87
CA MET A 62 6.31 -9.74 -10.18
C MET A 62 7.82 -9.63 -10.32
N LEU A 63 8.44 -8.53 -9.89
CA LEU A 63 9.90 -8.36 -9.96
C LEU A 63 10.62 -9.40 -9.10
N ASP A 64 10.17 -9.59 -7.85
CA ASP A 64 10.80 -10.50 -6.89
C ASP A 64 10.68 -11.98 -7.30
N ASN A 65 9.67 -12.31 -8.12
CA ASN A 65 9.43 -13.66 -8.64
C ASN A 65 9.69 -13.79 -10.14
N SER A 66 10.47 -12.86 -10.71
CA SER A 66 10.83 -12.88 -12.14
C SER A 66 12.16 -13.59 -12.41
N ASN A 67 12.51 -13.68 -13.69
CA ASN A 67 13.82 -14.11 -14.19
C ASN A 67 14.91 -13.02 -14.12
N VAL A 68 14.70 -11.91 -13.40
CA VAL A 68 15.67 -10.82 -13.28
C VAL A 68 16.59 -11.06 -12.10
N GLU A 69 17.90 -11.06 -12.35
CA GLU A 69 18.92 -11.22 -11.33
C GLU A 69 19.54 -9.87 -10.93
N GLY A 70 20.03 -9.79 -9.69
CA GLY A 70 20.79 -8.63 -9.22
C GLY A 70 19.94 -7.38 -8.98
N ILE A 71 18.67 -7.56 -8.60
CA ILE A 71 17.80 -6.48 -8.13
C ILE A 71 17.30 -6.76 -6.71
N THR A 72 16.99 -5.70 -5.98
CA THR A 72 16.21 -5.74 -4.73
C THR A 72 15.09 -4.72 -4.83
N THR A 73 13.92 -5.04 -4.29
CA THR A 73 12.76 -4.14 -4.36
C THR A 73 12.25 -3.77 -2.96
N GLU A 74 11.86 -2.50 -2.80
CA GLU A 74 11.26 -1.94 -1.59
C GLU A 74 9.99 -1.19 -1.98
N ILE A 75 8.95 -1.27 -1.14
CA ILE A 75 7.66 -0.60 -1.37
C ILE A 75 7.36 0.36 -0.23
N HIS A 76 6.77 1.51 -0.57
CA HIS A 76 6.22 2.47 0.40
C HIS A 76 4.82 2.90 -0.02
N PHE A 77 3.98 3.19 0.97
CA PHE A 77 2.59 3.61 0.78
C PHE A 77 2.40 5.05 1.26
N ASN A 78 1.20 5.60 1.03
CA ASN A 78 0.82 6.95 1.47
C ASN A 78 1.74 8.06 0.91
N GLY A 79 2.33 7.81 -0.26
CA GLY A 79 3.08 8.76 -1.06
C GLY A 79 4.54 8.98 -0.67
N TRP A 80 5.02 8.52 0.49
CA TRP A 80 6.42 8.78 0.87
C TRP A 80 6.97 7.73 1.84
N PRO A 81 8.28 7.41 1.79
CA PRO A 81 8.91 6.54 2.78
C PRO A 81 8.85 7.13 4.18
N GLU A 82 8.48 6.32 5.18
CA GLU A 82 8.59 6.68 6.60
C GLU A 82 10.07 6.86 6.99
N ASN A 83 10.94 5.96 6.51
CA ASN A 83 12.38 6.14 6.58
C ASN A 83 12.94 6.68 5.27
N ILE A 84 13.25 7.97 5.24
CA ILE A 84 13.79 8.66 4.06
C ILE A 84 15.13 8.05 3.58
N GLN A 85 15.90 7.43 4.49
CA GLN A 85 17.19 6.79 4.17
C GLN A 85 17.03 5.64 3.15
N SER A 86 15.82 5.08 3.02
CA SER A 86 15.51 4.11 1.97
C SER A 86 15.86 4.62 0.56
N LEU A 87 15.80 5.95 0.33
CA LEU A 87 16.10 6.57 -0.95
C LEU A 87 17.60 6.76 -1.24
N ASP A 88 18.45 6.77 -0.21
CA ASP A 88 19.89 7.09 -0.37
C ASP A 88 20.66 6.04 -1.18
N GLU A 89 20.13 4.82 -1.25
CA GLU A 89 20.73 3.72 -2.01
C GLU A 89 19.92 3.32 -3.24
N ALA A 90 18.81 4.00 -3.54
CA ALA A 90 17.95 3.66 -4.67
C ALA A 90 18.68 3.79 -6.01
N ASP A 91 18.61 2.80 -6.88
CA ASP A 91 19.00 2.92 -8.28
C ASP A 91 17.82 3.37 -9.15
N LEU A 92 16.58 3.16 -8.67
CA LEU A 92 15.35 3.69 -9.25
C LEU A 92 14.36 4.08 -8.15
N ILE A 93 13.68 5.20 -8.34
CA ILE A 93 12.48 5.56 -7.60
C ILE A 93 11.31 5.63 -8.60
N LEU A 94 10.29 4.80 -8.37
CA LEU A 94 9.09 4.71 -9.21
C LEU A 94 7.88 5.17 -8.42
N PHE A 95 7.08 6.07 -9.00
CA PHE A 95 5.82 6.51 -8.42
C PHE A 95 4.62 5.96 -9.20
N VAL A 96 3.63 5.48 -8.45
CA VAL A 96 2.26 5.25 -8.91
C VAL A 96 1.36 6.00 -7.95
N SER A 97 0.85 7.15 -8.35
CA SER A 97 0.13 8.06 -7.45
C SER A 97 -0.80 8.96 -8.23
N ASP A 98 -1.56 9.78 -7.51
CA ASP A 98 -2.16 10.99 -8.06
C ASP A 98 -1.11 11.91 -8.70
N GLY A 99 -1.64 12.82 -9.51
CA GLY A 99 -1.04 14.10 -9.86
C GLY A 99 -2.07 15.22 -9.70
N ARG A 100 -1.64 16.48 -9.83
CA ARG A 100 -2.54 17.63 -9.71
C ARG A 100 -3.13 18.01 -11.06
N ASP A 101 -4.44 18.27 -11.10
CA ASP A 101 -5.14 18.88 -12.23
C ASP A 101 -6.03 20.03 -11.72
N GLY A 102 -5.44 21.22 -11.59
CA GLY A 102 -6.10 22.38 -10.99
C GLY A 102 -6.39 22.19 -9.51
N HIS A 103 -7.67 22.21 -9.17
CA HIS A 103 -8.16 21.96 -7.80
C HIS A 103 -8.43 20.47 -7.53
N LEU A 104 -8.22 19.59 -8.52
CA LEU A 104 -8.42 18.16 -8.40
C LEU A 104 -7.09 17.44 -8.14
N GLY A 105 -7.17 16.35 -7.37
CA GLY A 105 -6.01 15.53 -7.04
C GLY A 105 -5.05 16.20 -6.05
N SER A 106 -3.86 15.62 -5.94
CA SER A 106 -2.77 16.13 -5.13
C SER A 106 -1.48 16.10 -5.95
N GLU A 107 -0.50 16.92 -5.56
CA GLU A 107 0.80 16.87 -6.25
C GLU A 107 1.37 15.45 -6.21
N VAL A 108 2.11 15.10 -7.25
CA VAL A 108 2.91 13.86 -7.23
C VAL A 108 3.76 13.91 -5.95
N PRO A 109 3.81 12.84 -5.13
CA PRO A 109 4.19 12.99 -3.73
C PRO A 109 5.57 13.61 -3.44
N PHE A 110 6.51 13.55 -4.40
CA PHE A 110 7.83 14.15 -4.28
C PHE A 110 7.88 15.65 -4.62
N MET A 111 6.83 16.23 -5.20
CA MET A 111 6.75 17.62 -5.67
C MET A 111 6.43 18.63 -4.56
N THR A 112 7.00 18.41 -3.38
CA THR A 112 7.08 19.44 -2.33
C THR A 112 8.49 20.04 -2.34
N GLU A 113 8.67 21.27 -1.86
CA GLU A 113 9.98 21.93 -1.89
C GLU A 113 11.07 21.09 -1.21
N GLU A 114 10.76 20.49 -0.06
CA GLU A 114 11.67 19.63 0.69
C GLU A 114 11.98 18.32 -0.06
N ARG A 115 10.95 17.63 -0.55
CA ARG A 115 11.12 16.32 -1.21
C ARG A 115 11.79 16.45 -2.58
N MET A 116 11.57 17.56 -3.29
CA MET A 116 12.29 17.88 -4.53
C MET A 116 13.80 18.02 -4.31
N LYS A 117 14.25 18.54 -3.16
CA LYS A 117 15.69 18.59 -2.83
C LYS A 117 16.26 17.20 -2.58
N ILE A 118 15.49 16.33 -1.92
CA ILE A 118 15.86 14.92 -1.71
C ILE A 118 15.95 14.20 -3.05
N MET A 119 14.97 14.35 -3.93
CA MET A 119 14.97 13.76 -5.26
C MET A 119 16.15 14.26 -6.10
N GLN A 120 16.42 15.58 -6.11
CA GLN A 120 17.57 16.16 -6.83
C GLN A 120 18.88 15.49 -6.41
N LYS A 121 19.12 15.29 -5.10
CA LYS A 121 20.30 14.58 -4.60
C LYS A 121 20.41 13.16 -5.17
N GLN A 122 19.30 12.43 -5.26
CA GLN A 122 19.30 11.08 -5.81
C GLN A 122 19.52 11.09 -7.33
N MET A 123 18.91 12.04 -8.04
CA MET A 123 19.10 12.19 -9.49
C MET A 123 20.55 12.49 -9.83
N GLU A 124 21.22 13.39 -9.10
CA GLU A 124 22.65 13.71 -9.27
C GLU A 124 23.59 12.52 -9.00
N ARG A 125 23.15 11.54 -8.19
CA ARG A 125 23.86 10.27 -7.98
C ARG A 125 23.70 9.29 -9.15
N GLY A 126 22.83 9.59 -10.12
CA GLY A 126 22.48 8.70 -11.21
C GLY A 126 21.31 7.75 -10.91
N CYS A 127 20.52 8.02 -9.85
CA CYS A 127 19.27 7.29 -9.63
C CYS A 127 18.29 7.56 -10.77
N GLY A 128 17.56 6.55 -11.21
CA GLY A 128 16.48 6.68 -12.17
C GLY A 128 15.18 7.21 -11.56
N LEU A 129 14.30 7.71 -12.42
CA LEU A 129 12.93 8.14 -12.07
C LEU A 129 11.93 7.46 -13.02
N SER A 130 10.87 6.90 -12.46
CA SER A 130 9.76 6.36 -13.25
C SER A 130 8.42 6.86 -12.74
N LEU A 131 7.58 7.33 -13.66
CA LEU A 131 6.24 7.85 -13.38
C LEU A 131 5.22 7.05 -14.21
N ILE A 132 4.23 6.49 -13.53
CA ILE A 132 3.13 5.75 -14.15
C ILE A 132 1.83 6.53 -14.05
N HIS A 133 1.17 6.72 -15.19
CA HIS A 133 -0.16 7.29 -15.34
C HIS A 133 -0.28 8.67 -14.66
N PHE A 134 -1.18 8.84 -13.67
CA PHE A 134 -1.47 10.16 -13.10
C PHE A 134 -0.23 10.82 -12.44
N SER A 135 0.75 10.03 -12.01
CA SER A 135 2.03 10.54 -11.50
C SER A 135 2.91 11.23 -12.56
N THR A 136 2.51 11.26 -13.84
CA THR A 136 3.20 12.03 -14.88
C THR A 136 2.84 13.52 -14.89
N PHE A 137 1.85 13.95 -14.11
CA PHE A 137 1.42 15.35 -14.08
C PHE A 137 2.41 16.22 -13.33
N ALA A 138 2.64 17.43 -13.81
CA ALA A 138 3.45 18.43 -13.12
C ALA A 138 2.96 19.85 -13.47
N SER A 139 3.11 20.79 -12.54
CA SER A 139 3.06 22.22 -12.85
C SER A 139 4.25 22.61 -13.74
N ASP A 140 4.23 23.79 -14.38
CA ASP A 140 5.35 24.23 -15.23
C ASP A 140 6.67 24.39 -14.47
N GLU A 141 6.60 24.77 -13.20
CA GLU A 141 7.79 24.90 -12.35
C GLU A 141 8.45 23.54 -12.11
N ASN A 142 7.65 22.55 -11.71
CA ASN A 142 8.14 21.19 -11.46
C ASN A 142 8.45 20.45 -12.77
N GLY A 143 7.68 20.72 -13.82
CA GLY A 143 7.79 20.11 -15.15
C GLY A 143 9.18 20.26 -15.74
N LYS A 144 9.87 21.39 -15.52
CA LYS A 144 11.27 21.58 -15.96
C LYS A 144 12.22 20.55 -15.37
N LYS A 145 12.06 20.20 -14.09
CA LYS A 145 12.87 19.17 -13.43
C LYS A 145 12.44 17.76 -13.87
N VAL A 146 11.14 17.53 -14.01
CA VAL A 146 10.61 16.24 -14.51
C VAL A 146 11.06 15.96 -15.94
N LEU A 147 11.13 16.97 -16.80
CA LEU A 147 11.69 16.85 -18.15
C LEU A 147 13.14 16.34 -18.11
N GLU A 148 13.97 16.91 -17.25
CA GLU A 148 15.37 16.49 -17.14
C GLU A 148 15.50 15.09 -16.51
N TRP A 149 14.71 14.78 -15.48
CA TRP A 149 14.82 13.53 -14.73
C TRP A 149 14.15 12.33 -15.41
N GLY A 150 12.92 12.54 -15.89
CA GLY A 150 12.02 11.51 -16.42
C GLY A 150 11.69 11.66 -17.90
N GLY A 151 12.10 12.74 -18.55
CA GLY A 151 12.01 12.92 -20.01
C GLY A 151 10.71 13.57 -20.52
N GLY A 152 9.64 13.57 -19.72
CA GLY A 152 8.34 14.09 -20.14
C GLY A 152 7.35 14.26 -18.98
N TYR A 153 6.38 15.16 -19.14
CA TYR A 153 5.29 15.36 -18.17
C TYR A 153 3.97 15.76 -18.84
N PHE A 154 2.86 15.49 -18.15
CA PHE A 154 1.53 15.96 -18.53
C PHE A 154 1.36 17.41 -18.06
N ASP A 155 1.10 18.29 -19.01
CA ASP A 155 0.94 19.73 -18.83
C ASP A 155 -0.55 20.10 -18.78
N TRP A 156 -1.03 20.29 -17.55
CA TRP A 156 -2.43 20.58 -17.25
C TRP A 156 -2.74 22.08 -17.12
N GLN A 157 -1.73 22.95 -17.01
CA GLN A 157 -1.89 24.36 -16.67
C GLN A 157 -1.43 25.32 -17.77
N ASP A 158 -1.71 26.62 -17.61
CA ASP A 158 -1.09 27.72 -18.34
C ASP A 158 -0.01 28.41 -17.50
N GLU A 159 0.61 29.44 -18.09
CA GLU A 159 1.65 30.25 -17.45
C GLU A 159 1.17 31.00 -16.19
N GLN A 160 -0.15 31.13 -15.98
CA GLN A 160 -0.74 31.72 -14.78
C GLN A 160 -1.04 30.67 -13.69
N GLY A 161 -0.83 29.38 -13.98
CA GLY A 161 -1.14 28.26 -13.09
C GLY A 161 -2.61 27.83 -13.15
N GLU A 162 -3.38 28.34 -14.10
CA GLU A 162 -4.77 27.97 -14.30
C GLU A 162 -4.87 26.78 -15.25
N ARG A 163 -5.90 25.96 -15.09
CA ARG A 163 -6.07 24.73 -15.89
C ARG A 163 -6.32 25.06 -17.36
N ASN A 164 -5.44 24.60 -18.26
CA ASN A 164 -5.48 24.89 -19.70
C ASN A 164 -5.19 23.68 -20.61
N TRP A 165 -4.90 22.49 -20.07
CA TRP A 165 -4.93 21.20 -20.79
C TRP A 165 -4.24 21.22 -22.18
N TYR A 166 -2.96 21.62 -22.21
CA TYR A 166 -2.13 21.36 -23.40
C TYR A 166 -2.05 19.85 -23.65
N SER A 167 -1.72 19.11 -22.59
CA SER A 167 -1.86 17.66 -22.58
C SER A 167 -3.34 17.29 -22.53
N ALA A 168 -3.68 16.19 -23.20
CA ALA A 168 -5.05 15.77 -23.38
C ALA A 168 -5.23 14.30 -22.97
N ILE A 169 -6.47 13.95 -22.65
CA ILE A 169 -6.86 12.64 -22.12
C ILE A 169 -7.91 12.02 -23.04
N LYS A 170 -7.74 10.74 -23.40
CA LYS A 170 -8.73 10.00 -24.17
C LYS A 170 -8.80 8.54 -23.74
N THR A 171 -9.97 8.13 -23.25
CA THR A 171 -10.25 6.72 -22.97
C THR A 171 -10.66 6.00 -24.24
N MET A 172 -9.88 5.00 -24.66
CA MET A 172 -10.20 4.17 -25.83
C MET A 172 -9.48 2.84 -25.79
N GLU A 173 -9.87 1.91 -26.67
CA GLU A 173 -9.05 0.75 -27.01
C GLU A 173 -8.26 1.05 -28.28
N SER A 174 -6.94 0.84 -28.25
CA SER A 174 -6.10 0.98 -29.44
C SER A 174 -4.93 0.00 -29.42
N LYS A 175 -4.34 -0.23 -30.60
CA LYS A 175 -3.09 -0.94 -30.80
C LYS A 175 -1.91 0.01 -30.52
N LEU A 176 -0.94 -0.44 -29.73
CA LEU A 176 0.32 0.28 -29.54
C LEU A 176 1.28 0.05 -30.70
N VAL A 177 2.00 1.10 -31.09
CA VAL A 177 3.13 1.03 -32.02
C VAL A 177 4.42 1.43 -31.31
N PHE A 178 5.54 0.83 -31.74
CA PHE A 178 6.81 0.92 -31.03
C PHE A 178 7.91 1.50 -31.94
N PRO A 179 8.06 2.84 -32.00
CA PRO A 179 8.95 3.50 -32.95
C PRO A 179 10.43 3.13 -32.74
N ASN A 180 10.82 2.79 -31.52
CA ASN A 180 12.18 2.35 -31.18
C ASN A 180 12.24 0.85 -30.87
N ALA A 181 11.70 -0.02 -31.74
CA ALA A 181 11.57 -1.47 -31.53
C ALA A 181 12.84 -2.24 -31.07
N LYS A 182 14.04 -1.69 -31.26
CA LYS A 182 15.31 -2.28 -30.79
C LYS A 182 15.70 -1.87 -29.37
N HIS A 183 14.96 -0.95 -28.75
CA HIS A 183 15.24 -0.49 -27.39
C HIS A 183 15.07 -1.65 -26.40
N PRO A 184 15.97 -1.82 -25.41
CA PRO A 184 15.91 -2.94 -24.47
C PRO A 184 14.55 -3.11 -23.78
N ILE A 185 13.84 -2.01 -23.49
CA ILE A 185 12.50 -2.02 -22.89
C ILE A 185 11.49 -2.86 -23.70
N LEU A 186 11.67 -2.97 -25.00
CA LEU A 186 10.77 -3.70 -25.90
C LEU A 186 11.20 -5.16 -26.13
N SER A 187 12.17 -5.67 -25.36
CA SER A 187 12.63 -7.05 -25.47
C SER A 187 11.50 -8.03 -25.15
N GLY A 188 11.20 -8.90 -26.12
CA GLY A 188 10.16 -9.94 -25.99
C GLY A 188 8.74 -9.41 -25.90
N ILE A 189 8.50 -8.19 -26.39
CA ILE A 189 7.18 -7.57 -26.49
C ILE A 189 6.68 -7.70 -27.93
N GLU A 190 5.47 -8.22 -28.06
CA GLU A 190 4.75 -8.26 -29.34
C GLU A 190 3.73 -7.11 -29.40
N PRO A 191 3.36 -6.61 -30.59
CA PRO A 191 2.29 -5.61 -30.71
C PRO A 191 0.98 -6.08 -30.08
N PHE A 192 0.39 -5.26 -29.22
CA PHE A 192 -0.84 -5.58 -28.50
C PHE A 192 -1.83 -4.42 -28.55
N LYS A 193 -3.10 -4.74 -28.25
CA LYS A 193 -4.14 -3.75 -27.98
C LYS A 193 -4.28 -3.55 -26.48
N LEU A 194 -4.59 -2.33 -26.08
CA LEU A 194 -4.88 -1.97 -24.71
C LEU A 194 -6.07 -1.01 -24.68
N LYS A 195 -6.99 -1.24 -23.75
CA LYS A 195 -8.01 -0.26 -23.39
C LYS A 195 -7.47 0.55 -22.22
N ASP A 196 -7.27 1.84 -22.40
CA ASP A 196 -6.74 2.68 -21.35
C ASP A 196 -7.30 4.10 -21.44
N GLU A 197 -7.08 4.88 -20.39
CA GLU A 197 -7.19 6.33 -20.39
C GLU A 197 -5.83 6.91 -20.80
N PHE A 198 -5.61 7.02 -22.12
CA PHE A 198 -4.34 7.49 -22.64
C PHE A 198 -4.18 8.99 -22.44
N TYR A 199 -3.04 9.38 -21.87
CA TYR A 199 -2.61 10.78 -21.91
C TYR A 199 -1.64 11.01 -23.04
N TYR A 200 -1.87 12.09 -23.80
CA TYR A 200 -1.13 12.45 -25.00
C TYR A 200 -0.92 13.96 -25.06
N ASN A 201 -0.19 14.45 -26.06
CA ASN A 201 0.44 15.77 -26.04
C ASN A 201 1.30 15.97 -24.79
N ILE A 202 2.15 14.99 -24.50
CA ILE A 202 3.12 15.07 -23.40
C ILE A 202 4.20 16.09 -23.76
N ARG A 203 4.57 16.93 -22.79
CA ARG A 203 5.69 17.86 -22.96
C ARG A 203 6.98 17.07 -23.01
N PHE A 204 7.75 17.28 -24.07
CA PHE A 204 9.10 16.75 -24.23
C PHE A 204 10.09 17.89 -24.48
N GLN A 205 11.36 17.67 -24.15
CA GLN A 205 12.40 18.62 -24.52
C GLN A 205 12.64 18.57 -26.03
N ALA A 206 12.54 19.73 -26.69
CA ALA A 206 12.75 19.84 -28.13
C ALA A 206 14.17 19.38 -28.53
N HIS A 207 14.25 18.54 -29.56
CA HIS A 207 15.51 17.99 -30.10
C HIS A 207 16.40 17.25 -29.08
N ASP A 208 15.81 16.64 -28.05
CA ASP A 208 16.57 15.84 -27.09
C ASP A 208 16.91 14.45 -27.67
N ASN A 209 18.17 14.28 -28.08
CA ASN A 209 18.67 13.02 -28.63
C ASN A 209 18.70 11.87 -27.60
N ARG A 210 18.61 12.19 -26.30
CA ARG A 210 18.52 11.21 -25.19
C ARG A 210 17.15 10.53 -25.16
N LEU A 211 16.10 11.22 -25.59
CA LEU A 211 14.74 10.73 -25.57
C LEU A 211 14.55 9.62 -26.61
N LYS A 212 13.87 8.54 -26.20
CA LYS A 212 13.39 7.46 -27.05
C LYS A 212 11.92 7.21 -26.74
N LEU A 213 11.07 7.36 -27.75
CA LEU A 213 9.66 6.99 -27.65
C LEU A 213 9.56 5.47 -27.62
N ILE A 214 8.88 4.93 -26.60
CA ILE A 214 8.74 3.49 -26.39
C ILE A 214 7.43 3.00 -27.00
N ALA A 215 6.33 3.72 -26.76
CA ALA A 215 5.02 3.39 -27.31
C ALA A 215 4.24 4.64 -27.73
N GLU A 216 3.51 4.53 -28.82
CA GLU A 216 2.58 5.53 -29.35
C GLU A 216 1.22 4.88 -29.65
N VAL A 217 0.17 5.71 -29.68
CA VAL A 217 -1.18 5.34 -30.08
C VAL A 217 -1.52 6.09 -31.38
N PRO A 218 -1.53 5.43 -32.55
CA PRO A 218 -1.67 6.10 -33.85
C PRO A 218 -2.94 6.94 -34.03
N GLU A 219 -4.03 6.58 -33.33
CA GLU A 219 -5.33 7.24 -33.40
C GLU A 219 -5.43 8.50 -32.49
N LEU A 220 -4.36 8.85 -31.77
CA LEU A 220 -4.28 10.11 -31.04
C LEU A 220 -3.72 11.20 -31.95
N GLU A 221 -4.55 12.21 -32.22
CA GLU A 221 -4.18 13.38 -33.01
C GLU A 221 -3.39 14.36 -32.13
N GLY A 222 -2.07 14.19 -32.12
CA GLY A 222 -1.15 15.04 -31.39
C GLY A 222 -0.99 16.44 -32.02
N VAL A 223 -0.63 17.44 -31.21
CA VAL A 223 -0.30 18.79 -31.69
C VAL A 223 1.05 18.79 -32.42
N GLU A 224 2.01 18.03 -31.90
CA GLU A 224 3.36 17.85 -32.46
C GLU A 224 3.49 16.43 -33.03
N ASP A 225 4.54 16.17 -33.83
CA ASP A 225 4.79 14.86 -34.46
C ASP A 225 4.86 13.68 -33.47
N ASN A 226 5.29 13.94 -32.23
CA ASN A 226 5.35 12.97 -31.13
C ASN A 226 4.17 13.08 -30.15
N GLY A 227 3.14 13.87 -30.48
CA GLY A 227 2.02 14.16 -29.61
C GLY A 227 1.12 12.95 -29.34
N ASN A 228 1.33 11.83 -30.03
CA ASN A 228 0.64 10.55 -29.83
C ASN A 228 1.42 9.57 -28.92
N ALA A 229 2.55 9.98 -28.36
CA ALA A 229 3.38 9.16 -27.48
C ALA A 229 2.74 8.94 -26.10
N VAL A 230 2.78 7.70 -25.63
CA VAL A 230 2.18 7.25 -24.35
C VAL A 230 3.18 6.53 -23.44
N ALA A 231 4.38 6.23 -23.94
CA ALA A 231 5.50 5.77 -23.11
C ALA A 231 6.83 6.22 -23.72
N TRP A 232 7.79 6.57 -22.87
CA TRP A 232 9.10 7.07 -23.29
C TRP A 232 10.20 6.66 -22.31
N ALA A 233 11.43 6.76 -22.80
CA ALA A 233 12.65 6.55 -22.04
C ALA A 233 13.64 7.67 -22.29
N VAL A 234 14.42 8.03 -21.28
CA VAL A 234 15.52 9.00 -21.37
C VAL A 234 16.74 8.46 -20.64
N GLU A 235 17.92 8.64 -21.22
CA GLU A 235 19.20 8.36 -20.55
C GLU A 235 19.95 9.67 -20.36
N ARG A 236 20.10 10.08 -19.10
CA ARG A 236 20.71 11.35 -18.68
C ARG A 236 22.23 11.28 -18.83
N GLN A 237 22.88 12.44 -18.90
CA GLN A 237 24.33 12.51 -19.10
C GLN A 237 25.13 11.93 -17.92
N ASP A 238 24.55 11.95 -16.72
CA ASP A 238 25.11 11.35 -15.51
C ASP A 238 24.89 9.82 -15.43
N GLY A 239 24.29 9.22 -16.45
CA GLY A 239 23.98 7.79 -16.52
C GLY A 239 22.67 7.38 -15.86
N GLY A 240 21.96 8.31 -15.20
CA GLY A 240 20.63 8.06 -14.67
C GLY A 240 19.60 7.86 -15.79
N ARG A 241 18.59 7.03 -15.56
CA ARG A 241 17.61 6.65 -16.58
C ARG A 241 16.18 6.93 -16.14
N GLY A 242 15.39 7.49 -17.05
CA GLY A 242 13.96 7.69 -16.86
C GLY A 242 13.14 6.78 -17.75
N PHE A 243 12.11 6.14 -17.21
CA PHE A 243 11.08 5.45 -17.98
C PHE A 243 9.72 5.84 -17.43
N SER A 244 8.85 6.40 -18.26
CA SER A 244 7.52 6.80 -17.83
C SER A 244 6.49 6.43 -18.87
N THR A 245 5.25 6.27 -18.42
CA THR A 245 4.12 5.99 -19.28
C THR A 245 2.85 6.63 -18.75
N THR A 246 1.98 7.03 -19.65
CA THR A 246 0.66 7.57 -19.34
C THR A 246 -0.40 6.49 -19.22
N MET A 247 -0.04 5.23 -19.45
CA MET A 247 -0.92 4.07 -19.31
C MET A 247 -0.93 3.53 -17.88
N GLY A 248 -1.95 2.75 -17.54
CA GLY A 248 -2.13 2.12 -16.23
C GLY A 248 -3.36 2.62 -15.45
N HIS A 249 -4.37 3.18 -16.14
CA HIS A 249 -5.60 3.64 -15.50
C HIS A 249 -6.40 2.47 -14.91
N PHE A 250 -6.73 1.50 -15.74
CA PHE A 250 -7.49 0.32 -15.36
C PHE A 250 -6.58 -0.76 -14.78
N TYR A 251 -6.89 -1.26 -13.59
CA TYR A 251 -6.10 -2.34 -12.97
C TYR A 251 -6.09 -3.61 -13.83
N SER A 252 -7.16 -3.88 -14.58
CA SER A 252 -7.23 -5.02 -15.51
C SER A 252 -6.20 -4.96 -16.64
N ASN A 253 -5.56 -3.81 -16.89
CA ASN A 253 -4.45 -3.74 -17.86
C ASN A 253 -3.27 -4.58 -17.41
N TRP A 254 -3.10 -4.77 -16.10
CA TRP A 254 -2.14 -5.71 -15.56
C TRP A 254 -2.46 -7.16 -15.92
N GLU A 255 -3.60 -7.53 -16.51
CA GLU A 255 -3.82 -8.90 -17.02
C GLU A 255 -3.18 -9.11 -18.41
N ASN A 256 -2.81 -8.05 -19.12
CA ASN A 256 -2.14 -8.14 -20.42
C ASN A 256 -0.63 -8.39 -20.28
N ASP A 257 -0.16 -9.55 -20.75
CA ASP A 257 1.24 -9.98 -20.65
C ASP A 257 2.25 -8.97 -21.25
N ASN A 258 1.92 -8.40 -22.41
CA ASN A 258 2.82 -7.46 -23.09
C ASN A 258 2.86 -6.11 -22.39
N PHE A 259 1.72 -5.64 -21.85
CA PHE A 259 1.68 -4.44 -21.03
C PHE A 259 2.54 -4.60 -19.79
N ARG A 260 2.34 -5.69 -19.02
CA ARG A 260 3.14 -5.96 -17.82
C ARG A 260 4.62 -6.06 -18.14
N LYS A 261 5.00 -6.80 -19.19
CA LYS A 261 6.39 -6.94 -19.61
C LYS A 261 7.00 -5.59 -19.99
N MET A 262 6.28 -4.71 -20.66
CA MET A 262 6.75 -3.34 -20.96
C MET A 262 7.08 -2.55 -19.70
N ILE A 263 6.17 -2.56 -18.72
CA ILE A 263 6.38 -1.85 -17.46
C ILE A 263 7.59 -2.44 -16.73
N LEU A 264 7.64 -3.77 -16.56
CA LEU A 264 8.73 -4.44 -15.84
C LEU A 264 10.09 -4.25 -16.53
N ASN A 265 10.15 -4.36 -17.86
CA ASN A 265 11.35 -4.07 -18.63
C ASN A 265 11.79 -2.60 -18.44
N GLY A 266 10.84 -1.67 -18.47
CA GLY A 266 11.06 -0.24 -18.24
C GLY A 266 11.63 0.04 -16.85
N THR A 267 11.03 -0.55 -15.81
CA THR A 267 11.48 -0.47 -14.42
C THR A 267 12.90 -1.03 -14.25
N VAL A 268 13.18 -2.23 -14.76
CA VAL A 268 14.53 -2.85 -14.69
C VAL A 268 15.57 -2.01 -15.44
N TRP A 269 15.22 -1.52 -16.63
CA TRP A 269 16.11 -0.68 -17.44
C TRP A 269 16.43 0.65 -16.76
N ALA A 270 15.42 1.31 -16.19
CA ALA A 270 15.56 2.59 -15.51
C ALA A 270 16.37 2.48 -14.21
N ALA A 271 16.33 1.31 -13.55
CA ALA A 271 17.23 0.98 -12.43
C ALA A 271 18.68 0.70 -12.86
N GLY A 272 18.98 0.70 -14.16
CA GLY A 272 20.30 0.34 -14.68
C GLY A 272 20.62 -1.15 -14.58
N ALA A 273 19.62 -2.00 -14.31
CA ALA A 273 19.77 -3.45 -14.29
C ALA A 273 19.69 -4.04 -15.71
N LYS A 274 20.20 -5.27 -15.86
CA LYS A 274 20.19 -5.96 -17.15
C LYS A 274 18.84 -6.62 -17.39
N ILE A 275 18.17 -6.23 -18.48
CA ILE A 275 16.95 -6.90 -18.93
C ILE A 275 17.32 -8.28 -19.53
N PRO A 276 16.63 -9.36 -19.17
CA PRO A 276 16.80 -10.66 -19.80
C PRO A 276 16.53 -10.59 -21.32
N ARG A 277 17.15 -11.48 -22.11
CA ARG A 277 17.09 -11.43 -23.59
C ARG A 277 15.65 -11.48 -24.14
N GLY A 278 14.75 -12.20 -23.47
CA GLY A 278 13.32 -12.30 -23.80
C GLY A 278 12.41 -11.30 -23.08
N GLY A 279 13.00 -10.31 -22.40
CA GLY A 279 12.30 -9.46 -21.44
C GLY A 279 12.11 -10.13 -20.08
N VAL A 280 11.58 -9.35 -19.14
CA VAL A 280 11.17 -9.84 -17.82
C VAL A 280 10.01 -10.82 -17.98
N GLU A 281 10.15 -12.01 -17.42
CA GLU A 281 9.12 -13.04 -17.38
C GLU A 281 8.46 -13.03 -16.00
N ALA A 282 7.17 -12.66 -15.96
CA ALA A 282 6.35 -12.69 -14.77
C ALA A 282 4.88 -12.96 -15.15
N LYS A 283 4.22 -13.86 -14.43
CA LYS A 283 2.77 -14.06 -14.54
C LYS A 283 2.01 -12.91 -13.86
N PHE A 284 0.73 -12.78 -14.17
CA PHE A 284 -0.19 -12.00 -13.33
C PHE A 284 -0.42 -12.76 -12.01
N TYR A 285 -0.54 -12.01 -10.91
CA TYR A 285 -0.86 -12.54 -9.59
C TYR A 285 -2.15 -11.87 -9.12
N GLU A 286 -3.12 -12.68 -8.70
CA GLU A 286 -4.34 -12.18 -8.07
C GLU A 286 -4.03 -11.53 -6.71
N ASP A 287 -4.91 -10.65 -6.19
CA ASP A 287 -4.66 -9.90 -4.94
C ASP A 287 -4.38 -10.82 -3.73
N ALA A 288 -5.05 -11.98 -3.67
CA ALA A 288 -4.80 -13.00 -2.66
C ALA A 288 -3.40 -13.63 -2.79
N GLU A 289 -2.94 -13.92 -4.02
CA GLU A 289 -1.57 -14.43 -4.25
C GLU A 289 -0.54 -13.36 -3.88
N VAL A 290 -0.76 -12.11 -4.26
CA VAL A 290 0.10 -10.97 -3.90
C VAL A 290 0.21 -10.84 -2.38
N THR A 291 -0.90 -10.97 -1.66
CA THR A 291 -0.92 -10.92 -0.19
C THR A 291 -0.12 -12.06 0.42
N GLN A 292 -0.29 -13.28 -0.09
CA GLN A 292 0.47 -14.44 0.36
C GLN A 292 1.97 -14.27 0.10
N PHE A 293 2.38 -13.77 -1.07
CA PHE A 293 3.80 -13.57 -1.40
C PHE A 293 4.46 -12.47 -0.57
N LEU A 294 3.76 -11.36 -0.34
CA LEU A 294 4.36 -10.21 0.33
C LEU A 294 4.33 -10.30 1.85
N TYR A 295 3.31 -10.96 2.40
CA TYR A 295 3.02 -10.89 3.83
C TYR A 295 2.88 -12.26 4.50
N GLU A 296 2.94 -13.36 3.74
CA GLU A 296 2.70 -14.72 4.24
C GLU A 296 1.33 -14.89 4.90
N LYS A 297 0.33 -14.17 4.37
CA LYS A 297 -1.07 -14.16 4.84
C LYS A 297 -2.01 -14.58 3.72
N SER A 298 -3.04 -15.36 4.05
CA SER A 298 -4.05 -15.84 3.09
C SER A 298 -5.33 -15.02 3.08
N ARG A 299 -5.54 -14.16 4.09
CA ARG A 299 -6.77 -13.38 4.28
C ARG A 299 -6.46 -11.90 4.45
N LYS A 300 -7.46 -11.04 4.20
CA LYS A 300 -7.31 -9.58 4.35
C LYS A 300 -8.42 -8.96 5.16
N ALA A 301 -8.06 -7.97 5.95
CA ALA A 301 -9.00 -7.07 6.61
C ALA A 301 -8.65 -5.61 6.32
N LEU A 302 -9.67 -4.75 6.27
CA LEU A 302 -9.50 -3.31 6.17
C LEU A 302 -9.87 -2.65 7.50
N LEU A 303 -8.88 -2.04 8.15
CA LEU A 303 -9.07 -1.23 9.34
C LEU A 303 -9.32 0.23 8.94
N LEU A 304 -10.52 0.71 9.22
CA LEU A 304 -10.94 2.08 9.00
C LEU A 304 -10.76 2.88 10.29
N THR A 305 -9.98 3.94 10.19
CA THR A 305 -9.61 4.82 11.29
C THR A 305 -9.47 6.26 10.80
N GLY A 306 -8.86 7.12 11.62
CA GLY A 306 -8.79 8.56 11.38
C GLY A 306 -9.75 9.34 12.27
N ASN A 307 -9.87 10.64 12.00
CA ASN A 307 -10.58 11.63 12.82
C ASN A 307 -10.04 11.69 14.26
N HIS A 308 -9.04 12.55 14.47
CA HIS A 308 -8.32 12.61 15.74
C HIS A 308 -9.22 13.09 16.88
N HIS A 309 -9.29 12.31 17.96
CA HIS A 309 -9.85 12.72 19.24
C HIS A 309 -8.81 12.47 20.35
N PRO A 310 -8.48 13.46 21.21
CA PRO A 310 -7.40 13.31 22.19
C PRO A 310 -7.54 12.12 23.16
N ALA A 311 -8.78 11.74 23.49
CA ALA A 311 -9.05 10.58 24.35
C ALA A 311 -8.96 9.23 23.61
N HIS A 312 -9.03 9.24 22.28
CA HIS A 312 -8.99 8.03 21.44
C HIS A 312 -7.92 8.19 20.35
N PRO A 313 -6.62 8.14 20.73
CA PRO A 313 -5.51 8.43 19.82
C PRO A 313 -5.29 7.27 18.85
N TRP A 314 -6.01 7.30 17.73
CA TRP A 314 -5.99 6.22 16.74
C TRP A 314 -4.61 5.94 16.16
N GLU A 315 -3.72 6.94 16.08
CA GLU A 315 -2.34 6.79 15.63
C GLU A 315 -1.55 5.82 16.53
N LYS A 316 -2.00 5.65 17.78
CA LYS A 316 -1.41 4.71 18.75
C LYS A 316 -2.18 3.39 18.83
N THR A 317 -3.50 3.39 18.66
CA THR A 317 -4.31 2.16 18.80
C THR A 317 -4.35 1.32 17.52
N SER A 318 -4.43 1.94 16.33
CA SER A 318 -4.51 1.21 15.05
C SER A 318 -3.31 0.28 14.79
N PRO A 319 -2.04 0.69 15.04
CA PRO A 319 -0.90 -0.22 14.93
C PRO A 319 -0.96 -1.40 15.91
N LEU A 320 -1.50 -1.20 17.12
CA LEU A 320 -1.64 -2.26 18.12
C LEU A 320 -2.75 -3.25 17.74
N ILE A 321 -3.87 -2.76 17.20
CA ILE A 321 -4.95 -3.61 16.66
C ILE A 321 -4.40 -4.46 15.51
N LYS A 322 -3.71 -3.82 14.54
CA LYS A 322 -3.04 -4.52 13.44
C LYS A 322 -2.08 -5.59 13.96
N SER A 323 -1.19 -5.23 14.88
CA SER A 323 -0.22 -6.17 15.45
C SER A 323 -0.89 -7.35 16.18
N ALA A 324 -1.95 -7.11 16.94
CA ALA A 324 -2.67 -8.17 17.66
C ALA A 324 -3.33 -9.17 16.71
N ILE A 325 -3.89 -8.67 15.61
CA ILE A 325 -4.54 -9.48 14.58
C ILE A 325 -3.51 -10.25 13.76
N GLU A 326 -2.53 -9.56 13.16
CA GLU A 326 -1.56 -10.19 12.24
C GLU A 326 -0.62 -11.15 12.97
N GLY A 327 -0.37 -10.94 14.27
CA GLY A 327 0.50 -11.82 15.05
C GLY A 327 -0.05 -13.23 15.27
N ASN A 328 -1.38 -13.39 15.26
CA ASN A 328 -2.05 -14.64 15.67
C ASN A 328 -3.14 -15.11 14.70
N SER A 329 -3.21 -14.56 13.49
CA SER A 329 -4.16 -14.98 12.45
C SER A 329 -3.54 -14.97 11.06
N ASP A 330 -4.25 -15.56 10.10
CA ASP A 330 -3.87 -15.55 8.69
C ASP A 330 -4.27 -14.26 7.96
N PHE A 331 -4.71 -13.25 8.69
CA PHE A 331 -5.05 -11.95 8.16
C PHE A 331 -3.83 -11.05 7.98
N TYR A 332 -3.80 -10.36 6.85
CA TYR A 332 -3.12 -9.09 6.67
C TYR A 332 -4.11 -7.94 6.86
N VAL A 333 -3.71 -6.87 7.53
CA VAL A 333 -4.57 -5.71 7.83
C VAL A 333 -4.07 -4.49 7.07
N ASP A 334 -4.84 -4.06 6.08
CA ASP A 334 -4.71 -2.73 5.48
C ASP A 334 -5.30 -1.66 6.43
N ILE A 335 -4.67 -0.48 6.50
CA ILE A 335 -5.16 0.64 7.31
C ILE A 335 -5.54 1.77 6.37
N SER A 336 -6.77 2.26 6.50
CA SER A 336 -7.23 3.51 5.89
C SER A 336 -7.57 4.54 6.95
N THR A 337 -7.10 5.76 6.75
CA THR A 337 -7.40 6.93 7.60
C THR A 337 -8.54 7.78 7.05
N ASN A 338 -9.19 7.34 5.97
CA ASN A 338 -10.29 8.03 5.32
C ASN A 338 -11.52 7.13 5.33
N ILE A 339 -12.54 7.51 6.08
CA ILE A 339 -13.73 6.67 6.25
C ILE A 339 -14.55 6.48 4.95
N ASP A 340 -14.39 7.40 3.98
CA ASP A 340 -15.03 7.26 2.66
C ASP A 340 -14.34 6.23 1.75
N ASP A 341 -13.22 5.65 2.17
CA ASP A 341 -12.56 4.55 1.48
C ASP A 341 -13.42 3.28 1.44
N LEU A 342 -14.49 3.23 2.24
CA LEU A 342 -15.59 2.24 2.11
C LEU A 342 -16.18 2.16 0.69
N SER A 343 -16.14 3.24 -0.10
CA SER A 343 -16.56 3.22 -1.50
C SER A 343 -15.41 3.26 -2.50
N GLN A 344 -14.18 3.51 -2.04
CA GLN A 344 -13.01 3.63 -2.91
C GLN A 344 -12.30 2.29 -3.08
N TYR A 345 -12.22 1.48 -2.03
CA TYR A 345 -11.70 0.11 -2.12
C TYR A 345 -12.73 -0.84 -2.71
N ASP A 346 -12.26 -1.92 -3.33
CA ASP A 346 -13.10 -3.07 -3.64
C ASP A 346 -13.26 -3.89 -2.35
N LEU A 347 -14.41 -3.75 -1.69
CA LEU A 347 -14.63 -4.43 -0.40
C LEU A 347 -14.69 -5.96 -0.55
N ASP A 348 -14.85 -6.48 -1.77
CA ASP A 348 -14.77 -7.92 -2.03
C ASP A 348 -13.34 -8.49 -1.85
N ASP A 349 -12.30 -7.65 -1.82
CA ASP A 349 -10.94 -8.06 -1.48
C ASP A 349 -10.75 -8.37 0.01
N TYR A 350 -11.71 -8.02 0.86
CA TYR A 350 -11.56 -8.05 2.31
C TYR A 350 -12.57 -9.00 2.97
N ASP A 351 -12.07 -9.99 3.69
CA ASP A 351 -12.90 -10.92 4.45
C ASP A 351 -13.58 -10.26 5.65
N ALA A 352 -13.00 -9.16 6.17
CA ALA A 352 -13.52 -8.41 7.29
C ALA A 352 -13.17 -6.91 7.24
N LEU A 353 -14.04 -6.08 7.84
CA LEU A 353 -13.78 -4.68 8.16
C LEU A 353 -13.60 -4.50 9.67
N ILE A 354 -12.75 -3.56 10.07
CA ILE A 354 -12.51 -3.20 11.47
C ILE A 354 -12.75 -1.69 11.61
N LEU A 355 -13.67 -1.28 12.47
CA LEU A 355 -13.92 0.13 12.77
C LEU A 355 -13.21 0.54 14.06
N ASN A 356 -12.21 1.41 13.91
CA ASN A 356 -11.52 2.13 14.98
C ASN A 356 -11.62 3.65 14.69
N TYR A 357 -12.86 4.14 14.61
CA TYR A 357 -13.19 5.46 14.06
C TYR A 357 -14.43 6.04 14.72
N ALA A 358 -14.41 7.33 15.06
CA ALA A 358 -15.64 8.11 15.21
C ALA A 358 -15.44 9.55 14.77
N ASN A 359 -16.43 10.12 14.11
CA ASN A 359 -16.38 11.45 13.51
C ASN A 359 -16.72 12.56 14.52
N TRP A 360 -16.12 12.54 15.70
CA TRP A 360 -16.49 13.40 16.83
C TRP A 360 -16.60 14.89 16.47
N GLU A 361 -15.65 15.39 15.66
CA GLU A 361 -15.59 16.80 15.23
C GLU A 361 -15.93 17.01 13.75
N ASP A 362 -16.33 15.96 13.03
CA ASP A 362 -16.55 16.02 11.58
C ASP A 362 -18.05 15.83 11.24
N PRO A 363 -18.77 16.91 10.92
CA PRO A 363 -20.20 16.87 10.64
C PRO A 363 -20.53 16.35 9.24
N ARG A 364 -19.53 16.10 8.37
CA ARG A 364 -19.78 15.69 6.97
C ARG A 364 -20.47 14.33 6.87
N GLY A 365 -20.21 13.43 7.82
CA GLY A 365 -20.67 12.04 7.77
C GLY A 365 -20.10 11.26 6.59
N LEU A 366 -20.67 10.07 6.33
CA LEU A 366 -20.32 9.25 5.18
C LEU A 366 -20.99 9.74 3.90
N SER A 367 -20.31 9.64 2.75
CA SER A 367 -20.96 9.78 1.45
C SER A 367 -22.00 8.67 1.21
N GLU A 368 -22.98 8.94 0.36
CA GLU A 368 -24.00 7.94 0.00
C GLU A 368 -23.40 6.70 -0.68
N ALA A 369 -22.31 6.87 -1.45
CA ALA A 369 -21.59 5.75 -2.04
C ALA A 369 -21.00 4.84 -0.95
N SER A 370 -20.37 5.41 0.07
CA SER A 370 -19.79 4.67 1.20
C SER A 370 -20.85 3.99 2.07
N LYS A 371 -21.97 4.66 2.35
CA LYS A 371 -23.12 4.05 3.05
C LYS A 371 -23.64 2.82 2.30
N ASN A 372 -23.85 2.95 1.00
CA ASN A 372 -24.35 1.86 0.16
C ASN A 372 -23.34 0.71 0.07
N SER A 373 -22.06 1.01 -0.14
CA SER A 373 -20.99 0.01 -0.19
C SER A 373 -20.91 -0.78 1.11
N PHE A 374 -20.92 -0.09 2.25
CA PHE A 374 -20.84 -0.73 3.56
C PHE A 374 -22.05 -1.63 3.86
N VAL A 375 -23.28 -1.16 3.60
CA VAL A 375 -24.50 -1.96 3.77
C VAL A 375 -24.49 -3.17 2.83
N ASN A 376 -24.08 -3.00 1.57
CA ASN A 376 -24.01 -4.09 0.60
C ASN A 376 -22.99 -5.15 1.02
N TYR A 377 -21.81 -4.73 1.49
CA TYR A 377 -20.78 -5.62 2.00
C TYR A 377 -21.30 -6.54 3.12
N LEU A 378 -21.95 -5.96 4.13
CA LEU A 378 -22.52 -6.74 5.24
C LEU A 378 -23.69 -7.63 4.78
N ASN A 379 -24.57 -7.13 3.90
CA ASN A 379 -25.66 -7.93 3.35
C ASN A 379 -25.17 -9.13 2.52
N GLN A 380 -23.96 -9.06 1.96
CA GLN A 380 -23.32 -10.13 1.21
C GLN A 380 -22.48 -11.09 2.08
N GLY A 381 -22.46 -10.88 3.40
CA GLY A 381 -21.76 -11.75 4.36
C GLY A 381 -20.36 -11.29 4.73
N GLY A 382 -20.00 -10.04 4.45
CA GLY A 382 -18.77 -9.44 4.95
C GLY A 382 -18.75 -9.34 6.48
N GLY A 383 -17.59 -9.57 7.08
CA GLY A 383 -17.41 -9.54 8.53
C GLY A 383 -17.15 -8.12 9.08
N LEU A 384 -17.54 -7.84 10.32
CA LEU A 384 -17.33 -6.54 10.94
C LEU A 384 -16.88 -6.64 12.40
N MET A 385 -15.82 -5.91 12.75
CA MET A 385 -15.45 -5.61 14.14
C MET A 385 -15.72 -4.15 14.45
N VAL A 386 -16.47 -3.88 15.52
CA VAL A 386 -16.74 -2.52 16.02
C VAL A 386 -16.04 -2.35 17.36
N LEU A 387 -15.08 -1.43 17.43
CA LEU A 387 -14.21 -1.27 18.60
C LEU A 387 -14.51 0.03 19.35
N HIS A 388 -14.82 -0.10 20.63
CA HIS A 388 -14.93 0.99 21.61
C HIS A 388 -15.71 2.19 21.06
N PHE A 389 -15.01 3.29 20.80
CA PHE A 389 -15.53 4.58 20.39
C PHE A 389 -16.30 4.53 19.05
N ALA A 390 -16.02 3.53 18.21
CA ALA A 390 -16.73 3.35 16.95
C ALA A 390 -18.23 3.15 17.10
N ASN A 391 -18.70 2.72 18.27
CA ASN A 391 -20.13 2.56 18.51
C ASN A 391 -20.91 3.88 18.65
N GLY A 392 -20.22 5.02 18.79
CA GLY A 392 -20.81 6.36 18.86
C GLY A 392 -20.76 7.14 17.54
N ALA A 393 -20.14 6.58 16.49
CA ALA A 393 -20.01 7.26 15.20
C ALA A 393 -21.38 7.49 14.52
N PHE A 394 -21.47 8.50 13.66
CA PHE A 394 -22.65 8.81 12.83
C PHE A 394 -23.98 8.86 13.60
N HIS A 395 -23.93 9.34 14.84
CA HIS A 395 -25.09 9.42 15.72
C HIS A 395 -25.53 10.88 15.91
N PHE A 396 -26.84 11.14 15.84
CA PHE A 396 -27.44 12.47 16.04
C PHE A 396 -27.07 13.14 17.38
N SER A 397 -26.65 12.35 18.38
CA SER A 397 -26.22 12.88 19.67
C SER A 397 -24.76 13.36 19.69
N LEU A 398 -23.98 13.16 18.63
CA LEU A 398 -22.57 13.60 18.61
C LEU A 398 -22.49 15.11 18.88
N PRO A 399 -21.73 15.55 19.91
CA PRO A 399 -21.77 16.95 20.35
C PRO A 399 -21.39 17.98 19.29
N LYS A 400 -20.53 17.63 18.33
CA LYS A 400 -20.02 18.51 17.27
C LYS A 400 -20.28 17.99 15.85
N ALA A 401 -21.07 16.93 15.70
CA ALA A 401 -21.29 16.26 14.43
C ALA A 401 -22.69 15.65 14.32
N SER A 402 -23.70 16.26 14.93
CA SER A 402 -25.08 15.74 14.90
C SER A 402 -25.66 15.68 13.49
N GLU A 403 -25.19 16.54 12.57
CA GLU A 403 -25.58 16.57 11.16
C GLU A 403 -25.13 15.34 10.38
N SER A 404 -24.14 14.60 10.90
CA SER A 404 -23.64 13.35 10.31
C SER A 404 -24.55 12.14 10.56
N ASP A 405 -25.71 12.34 11.19
CA ASP A 405 -26.60 11.25 11.62
C ASP A 405 -26.90 10.28 10.48
N TRP A 406 -26.70 9.00 10.77
CA TRP A 406 -27.06 7.94 9.86
C TRP A 406 -27.82 6.84 10.61
N ALA A 407 -29.14 6.86 10.46
CA ALA A 407 -30.03 5.94 11.18
C ALA A 407 -29.75 4.46 10.95
N GLU A 408 -29.23 4.09 9.78
CA GLU A 408 -28.87 2.70 9.49
C GLU A 408 -27.64 2.25 10.30
N TYR A 409 -26.72 3.16 10.64
CA TYR A 409 -25.55 2.82 11.46
C TYR A 409 -25.95 2.29 12.84
N ARG A 410 -27.04 2.81 13.43
CA ARG A 410 -27.61 2.28 14.69
C ARG A 410 -28.18 0.86 14.58
N LYS A 411 -28.44 0.38 13.37
CA LYS A 411 -28.84 -1.02 13.12
C LYS A 411 -27.62 -1.91 12.89
N ILE A 412 -26.57 -1.35 12.26
CA ILE A 412 -25.27 -2.01 12.07
C ILE A 412 -24.56 -2.19 13.42
N VAL A 413 -24.62 -1.17 14.28
CA VAL A 413 -24.07 -1.17 15.65
C VAL A 413 -25.20 -1.42 16.64
N SER A 414 -25.33 -2.66 17.12
CA SER A 414 -26.48 -3.09 17.93
C SER A 414 -26.58 -2.41 19.31
N ARG A 415 -25.48 -1.83 19.82
CA ARG A 415 -25.50 -0.93 20.98
C ARG A 415 -24.68 0.31 20.74
N VAL A 416 -25.29 1.48 20.84
CA VAL A 416 -24.62 2.76 20.56
C VAL A 416 -24.41 3.59 21.82
N TRP A 417 -23.39 4.43 21.77
CA TRP A 417 -23.22 5.50 22.73
C TRP A 417 -24.14 6.67 22.35
N ASP A 418 -25.12 6.96 23.21
CA ASP A 418 -26.02 8.11 23.06
C ASP A 418 -25.68 9.19 24.10
N HIS A 419 -25.14 10.32 23.64
CA HIS A 419 -24.76 11.47 24.45
C HIS A 419 -25.96 12.30 24.95
N ASN A 420 -27.14 12.10 24.38
CA ASN A 420 -28.38 12.76 24.82
C ASN A 420 -29.15 11.90 25.85
N ALA A 421 -28.63 10.71 26.17
CA ALA A 421 -29.18 9.80 27.16
C ALA A 421 -28.19 9.58 28.33
N ASP A 422 -28.38 8.50 29.08
CA ASP A 422 -27.56 8.11 30.24
C ASP A 422 -26.46 7.07 29.89
N SER A 423 -26.01 7.04 28.63
CA SER A 423 -24.80 6.30 28.26
C SER A 423 -23.61 6.88 29.03
N GLY A 424 -22.79 6.01 29.62
CA GLY A 424 -21.71 6.46 30.49
C GLY A 424 -20.63 5.42 30.66
N HIS A 425 -19.59 5.77 31.42
CA HIS A 425 -18.49 4.88 31.71
C HIS A 425 -17.99 5.09 33.16
N ASP A 426 -17.39 4.06 33.75
CA ASP A 426 -16.59 4.22 34.96
C ASP A 426 -15.35 5.07 34.65
N SER A 427 -14.75 5.71 35.66
CA SER A 427 -13.47 6.41 35.47
C SER A 427 -12.41 5.48 34.89
N TYR A 428 -11.67 5.98 33.88
CA TYR A 428 -10.54 5.28 33.26
C TYR A 428 -9.62 4.68 34.32
N GLY A 429 -9.40 3.36 34.27
CA GLY A 429 -8.75 2.64 35.35
C GLY A 429 -8.70 1.14 35.14
N GLU A 430 -8.12 0.45 36.12
CA GLU A 430 -8.04 -1.00 36.11
C GLU A 430 -9.37 -1.64 36.59
N PHE A 431 -9.80 -2.69 35.89
CA PHE A 431 -10.91 -3.55 36.30
C PHE A 431 -10.74 -4.99 35.78
N MET A 432 -11.46 -5.92 36.42
CA MET A 432 -11.49 -7.33 36.06
C MET A 432 -12.58 -7.59 35.02
N VAL A 433 -12.19 -8.13 33.87
CA VAL A 433 -13.09 -8.68 32.86
C VAL A 433 -13.36 -10.14 33.19
N LYS A 434 -14.64 -10.52 33.19
CA LYS A 434 -15.11 -11.88 33.41
C LYS A 434 -15.60 -12.50 32.12
N ILE A 435 -15.09 -13.68 31.79
CA ILE A 435 -15.55 -14.44 30.63
C ILE A 435 -16.89 -15.10 30.96
N SER A 436 -17.96 -14.63 30.31
CA SER A 436 -19.33 -15.09 30.55
C SER A 436 -19.72 -16.29 29.68
N ASN A 437 -19.03 -16.48 28.55
CA ASN A 437 -19.21 -17.61 27.67
C ASN A 437 -17.84 -18.10 27.17
N SER A 438 -17.25 -19.10 27.83
CA SER A 438 -15.94 -19.66 27.46
C SER A 438 -15.99 -20.68 26.31
N GLU A 439 -17.19 -21.10 25.88
CA GLU A 439 -17.37 -22.04 24.78
C GLU A 439 -17.37 -21.35 23.41
N HIS A 440 -17.63 -20.04 23.36
CA HIS A 440 -17.64 -19.30 22.10
C HIS A 440 -16.22 -19.17 21.51
N ALA A 441 -16.09 -19.30 20.18
CA ALA A 441 -14.79 -19.27 19.51
C ALA A 441 -13.92 -18.03 19.83
N ILE A 442 -14.56 -16.87 20.04
CA ILE A 442 -13.87 -15.60 20.38
C ILE A 442 -13.19 -15.67 21.76
N THR A 443 -13.82 -16.33 22.72
CA THR A 443 -13.42 -16.37 24.14
C THR A 443 -12.89 -17.73 24.57
N SER A 444 -12.78 -18.68 23.64
CA SER A 444 -12.27 -20.02 23.90
C SER A 444 -10.81 -19.96 24.32
N GLY A 445 -10.49 -20.64 25.42
CA GLY A 445 -9.14 -20.67 25.98
C GLY A 445 -8.70 -19.38 26.67
N ILE A 446 -9.63 -18.45 26.93
CA ILE A 446 -9.36 -17.18 27.62
C ILE A 446 -9.96 -17.25 29.01
N ASP A 447 -9.14 -16.99 30.03
CA ASP A 447 -9.55 -16.85 31.42
C ASP A 447 -9.97 -15.40 31.72
N ASP A 448 -10.61 -15.19 32.88
CA ASP A 448 -10.82 -13.85 33.44
C ASP A 448 -9.49 -13.07 33.48
N PHE A 449 -9.53 -11.79 33.13
CA PHE A 449 -8.31 -10.99 32.98
C PHE A 449 -8.49 -9.56 33.47
N SER A 450 -7.39 -8.97 33.95
CA SER A 450 -7.35 -7.54 34.27
C SER A 450 -7.04 -6.72 33.02
N THR A 451 -7.69 -5.58 32.87
CA THR A 451 -7.40 -4.60 31.81
C THR A 451 -7.46 -3.18 32.38
N PHE A 452 -6.88 -2.22 31.63
CA PHE A 452 -6.93 -0.80 31.95
C PHE A 452 -7.68 -0.07 30.85
N ASP A 453 -8.88 0.42 31.15
CA ASP A 453 -9.82 0.93 30.13
C ASP A 453 -10.91 1.80 30.76
N GLU A 454 -11.87 2.25 29.94
CA GLU A 454 -13.16 2.78 30.37
C GLU A 454 -14.22 1.68 30.30
N LEU A 455 -14.81 1.33 31.45
CA LEU A 455 -15.91 0.38 31.52
C LEU A 455 -17.22 1.09 31.16
N TYR A 456 -17.65 0.94 29.91
CA TYR A 456 -18.90 1.51 29.39
C TYR A 456 -20.14 0.80 29.97
N PHE A 457 -21.19 1.57 30.25
CA PHE A 457 -22.50 1.09 30.71
C PHE A 457 -23.64 1.85 30.02
N ASN A 458 -24.87 1.36 30.19
CA ASN A 458 -26.10 1.99 29.69
C ASN A 458 -26.14 2.27 28.17
N GLN A 459 -25.40 1.51 27.36
CA GLN A 459 -25.40 1.66 25.89
C GLN A 459 -26.80 1.39 25.31
N LYS A 460 -27.22 2.16 24.29
CA LYS A 460 -28.59 2.15 23.77
C LYS A 460 -28.80 1.21 22.60
N GLY A 461 -29.95 0.55 22.55
CA GLY A 461 -30.36 -0.33 21.44
C GLY A 461 -31.42 -1.34 21.88
N ASP A 462 -32.19 -1.83 20.92
CA ASP A 462 -33.38 -2.64 21.20
C ASP A 462 -33.15 -4.15 21.08
N GLN A 463 -32.09 -4.57 20.36
CA GLN A 463 -31.80 -5.99 20.18
C GLN A 463 -31.35 -6.63 21.49
N THR A 464 -31.75 -7.87 21.77
CA THR A 464 -31.20 -8.59 22.94
C THR A 464 -29.77 -9.00 22.64
N ILE A 465 -28.85 -8.76 23.59
CA ILE A 465 -27.45 -9.18 23.47
C ILE A 465 -27.15 -10.29 24.47
N VAL A 466 -26.28 -11.22 24.07
CA VAL A 466 -25.70 -12.23 24.96
C VAL A 466 -24.22 -11.89 25.10
N PRO A 467 -23.76 -11.45 26.29
CA PRO A 467 -22.37 -11.06 26.48
C PRO A 467 -21.44 -12.28 26.40
N LEU A 468 -20.32 -12.11 25.71
CA LEU A 468 -19.19 -13.04 25.76
C LEU A 468 -18.33 -12.78 27.00
N PHE A 469 -18.23 -11.52 27.41
CA PHE A 469 -17.56 -11.10 28.63
C PHE A 469 -18.20 -9.84 29.23
N THR A 470 -18.09 -9.70 30.54
CA THR A 470 -18.66 -8.61 31.35
C THR A 470 -17.62 -8.02 32.29
N ALA A 471 -17.94 -6.89 32.91
CA ALA A 471 -17.23 -6.43 34.10
C ALA A 471 -18.18 -5.73 35.06
N LYS A 472 -17.87 -5.77 36.36
CA LYS A 472 -18.70 -5.12 37.37
C LYS A 472 -18.39 -3.62 37.44
N SER A 473 -19.35 -2.79 37.03
CA SER A 473 -19.24 -1.32 37.15
C SER A 473 -19.27 -0.89 38.62
N LYS A 474 -18.40 0.05 38.97
CA LYS A 474 -18.37 0.74 40.25
C LYS A 474 -19.46 1.82 40.34
N VAL A 475 -19.91 2.35 39.21
CA VAL A 475 -20.98 3.35 39.13
C VAL A 475 -22.36 2.70 39.24
N THR A 476 -22.66 1.69 38.42
CA THR A 476 -23.98 1.06 38.38
C THR A 476 -24.13 -0.08 39.39
N GLY A 477 -23.01 -0.68 39.83
CA GLY A 477 -22.97 -1.85 40.69
C GLY A 477 -23.34 -3.17 39.99
N LYS A 478 -23.62 -3.13 38.68
CA LYS A 478 -24.06 -4.28 37.87
C LYS A 478 -22.89 -4.90 37.11
N GLU A 479 -23.08 -6.15 36.68
CA GLU A 479 -22.23 -6.78 35.67
C GLU A 479 -22.65 -6.25 34.29
N GLU A 480 -21.83 -5.37 33.72
CA GLU A 480 -22.09 -4.70 32.45
C GLU A 480 -21.48 -5.50 31.28
N PRO A 481 -22.20 -5.65 30.16
CA PRO A 481 -21.71 -6.36 28.99
C PRO A 481 -20.63 -5.55 28.28
N LEU A 482 -19.51 -6.18 27.95
CA LEU A 482 -18.37 -5.52 27.31
C LEU A 482 -18.06 -6.02 25.90
N GLY A 483 -18.53 -7.21 25.53
CA GLY A 483 -18.41 -7.68 24.15
C GLY A 483 -19.43 -8.75 23.81
N TRP A 484 -19.93 -8.74 22.58
CA TRP A 484 -20.98 -9.65 22.09
C TRP A 484 -20.91 -9.77 20.56
N VAL A 485 -21.67 -10.73 20.04
CA VAL A 485 -21.78 -10.98 18.60
C VAL A 485 -23.23 -10.95 18.14
N TYR A 486 -23.44 -10.60 16.88
CA TYR A 486 -24.75 -10.58 16.23
C TYR A 486 -24.58 -10.60 14.71
N HIS A 487 -25.69 -10.55 13.99
CA HIS A 487 -25.69 -10.46 12.53
C HIS A 487 -26.33 -9.15 12.07
N TYR A 488 -25.79 -8.58 11.00
CA TYR A 488 -26.45 -7.56 10.20
C TYR A 488 -26.52 -8.06 8.75
N GLY A 489 -27.73 -8.23 8.21
CA GLY A 489 -27.91 -8.95 6.95
C GLY A 489 -27.37 -10.38 7.06
N LYS A 490 -26.37 -10.71 6.23
CA LYS A 490 -25.65 -11.99 6.31
C LYS A 490 -24.30 -11.88 7.04
N GLY A 491 -23.86 -10.66 7.36
CA GLY A 491 -22.57 -10.38 7.95
C GLY A 491 -22.52 -10.73 9.43
N ARG A 492 -21.40 -11.32 9.84
CA ARG A 492 -21.09 -11.58 11.26
C ARG A 492 -20.46 -10.33 11.86
N VAL A 493 -21.00 -9.86 12.99
CA VAL A 493 -20.52 -8.66 13.67
C VAL A 493 -20.05 -9.01 15.07
N PHE A 494 -18.83 -8.61 15.42
CA PHE A 494 -18.33 -8.57 16.78
C PHE A 494 -18.25 -7.11 17.23
N GLN A 495 -18.87 -6.80 18.37
CA GLN A 495 -18.79 -5.48 18.97
C GLN A 495 -18.20 -5.60 20.37
N THR A 496 -17.22 -4.76 20.67
CA THR A 496 -16.60 -4.65 21.99
C THR A 496 -16.55 -3.20 22.45
N LEU A 497 -16.78 -2.99 23.74
CA LEU A 497 -16.66 -1.71 24.42
C LEU A 497 -15.27 -1.50 25.02
N LEU A 498 -14.37 -2.48 24.94
CA LEU A 498 -12.95 -2.30 25.28
C LEU A 498 -12.19 -1.64 24.13
N GLY A 499 -11.20 -0.80 24.46
CA GLY A 499 -10.27 -0.20 23.50
C GLY A 499 -10.13 1.32 23.59
N HIS A 500 -10.21 1.94 24.78
CA HIS A 500 -10.10 3.39 24.95
C HIS A 500 -8.80 3.97 24.38
N ASP A 501 -7.66 3.40 24.78
CA ASP A 501 -6.35 3.88 24.36
C ASP A 501 -5.33 2.74 24.20
N ALA A 502 -4.08 3.10 23.93
CA ALA A 502 -3.00 2.13 23.71
C ALA A 502 -2.83 1.14 24.88
N LYS A 503 -3.14 1.55 26.12
CA LYS A 503 -2.99 0.69 27.30
C LYS A 503 -4.02 -0.43 27.31
N SER A 504 -5.23 -0.18 26.81
CA SER A 504 -6.30 -1.19 26.69
C SER A 504 -5.85 -2.39 25.85
N PHE A 505 -5.03 -2.14 24.80
CA PHE A 505 -4.50 -3.17 23.91
C PHE A 505 -3.26 -3.89 24.44
N THR A 506 -2.81 -3.62 25.67
CA THR A 506 -1.63 -4.29 26.26
C THR A 506 -1.98 -5.60 26.96
N ALA A 507 -3.25 -5.85 27.29
CA ALA A 507 -3.69 -7.09 27.91
C ALA A 507 -3.61 -8.26 26.90
N PRO A 508 -2.81 -9.31 27.15
CA PRO A 508 -2.66 -10.43 26.20
C PRO A 508 -3.98 -11.13 25.89
N ALA A 509 -4.85 -11.26 26.88
CA ALA A 509 -6.20 -11.82 26.70
C ALA A 509 -7.04 -10.99 25.71
N PHE A 510 -6.95 -9.66 25.76
CA PHE A 510 -7.69 -8.81 24.81
C PHE A 510 -7.09 -8.87 23.40
N GLN A 511 -5.76 -8.97 23.27
CA GLN A 511 -5.12 -9.21 21.98
C GLN A 511 -5.58 -10.55 21.36
N GLN A 512 -5.68 -11.60 22.17
CA GLN A 512 -6.22 -12.90 21.74
C GLN A 512 -7.70 -12.80 21.34
N ILE A 513 -8.53 -12.05 22.08
CA ILE A 513 -9.92 -11.78 21.71
C ILE A 513 -10.00 -11.12 20.33
N LEU A 514 -9.17 -10.12 20.03
CA LEU A 514 -9.17 -9.45 18.72
C LEU A 514 -8.80 -10.41 17.58
N SER A 515 -7.81 -11.27 17.80
CA SER A 515 -7.40 -12.29 16.82
C SER A 515 -8.50 -13.35 16.62
N ASN A 516 -9.09 -13.87 17.69
CA ASN A 516 -10.18 -14.83 17.58
C ASN A 516 -11.43 -14.18 16.94
N ALA A 517 -11.70 -12.92 17.24
CA ALA A 517 -12.80 -12.15 16.68
C ALA A 517 -12.65 -11.95 15.18
N ILE A 518 -11.46 -11.58 14.67
CA ILE A 518 -11.27 -11.40 13.23
C ILE A 518 -11.49 -12.72 12.47
N ASN A 519 -11.02 -13.82 13.04
CA ASN A 519 -11.20 -15.16 12.47
C ASN A 519 -12.67 -15.57 12.46
N TRP A 520 -13.40 -15.24 13.54
CA TRP A 520 -14.82 -15.54 13.66
C TRP A 520 -15.68 -14.67 12.76
N VAL A 521 -15.44 -13.35 12.65
CA VAL A 521 -16.28 -12.48 11.80
C VAL A 521 -15.96 -12.69 10.32
N GLY A 522 -14.69 -12.90 9.99
CA GLY A 522 -14.24 -12.89 8.60
C GLY A 522 -14.95 -13.95 7.78
N LYS A 523 -15.30 -13.61 6.55
CA LYS A 523 -16.03 -14.48 5.62
C LYS A 523 -15.36 -15.85 5.48
N GLU A 524 -16.13 -16.93 5.56
CA GLU A 524 -15.60 -18.29 5.31
C GLU A 524 -15.13 -18.40 3.85
N GLU A 525 -14.04 -19.13 3.63
CA GLU A 525 -13.50 -19.38 2.29
C GLU A 525 -14.61 -19.94 1.38
N LYS A 526 -14.78 -19.36 0.19
CA LYS A 526 -15.82 -19.73 -0.77
C LYS A 526 -15.52 -21.05 -1.48
#